data_AF-A0A2R4LAV5-F1
#
_entry.id   AF-A0A2R4LAV5-F1
#
_cell.length_a   1.000
_cell.length_b   1.000
_cell.length_c   1.000
_cell.angle_alpha   90.00
_cell.angle_beta   90.00
_cell.angle_gamma   90.00
#
_symmetry.space_group_name_H-M   'P 1'
#
loop_
_entity.id
_entity.type
_entity.pdbx_description
1 polymer ?
#
loop_
_entity_poly.entity_id
_entity_poly.type
_entity_poly.pdbx_seq_one_letter_code
_entity_poly.pdbx_strand_id
1 'polypeptide(L)' 'VYDKETRDRWSNIAKAVGGKTAEEVKRHYEKLLEDVFY' A
#
# COMPACT_ATOMS: atom_id res chain seq x y z
N VAL A 1 12.37 -12.15 -6.61
CA VAL A 1 10.91 -12.37 -6.81
C VAL A 1 10.23 -12.02 -5.50
N TYR A 2 9.89 -10.74 -5.32
CA TYR A 2 9.09 -10.32 -4.17
C TYR A 2 7.63 -10.56 -4.55
N ASP A 3 7.09 -11.68 -4.09
CA ASP A 3 5.70 -12.04 -4.27
C ASP A 3 4.83 -10.85 -3.85
N LYS A 4 4.10 -10.31 -4.84
CA LYS A 4 3.28 -9.09 -4.72
C LYS A 4 2.09 -9.25 -3.76
N GLU A 5 1.95 -10.41 -3.13
CA GLU A 5 0.93 -10.76 -2.16
C GLU A 5 1.51 -11.33 -0.87
N THR A 6 2.68 -10.84 -0.43
CA THR A 6 3.01 -11.00 0.99
C THR A 6 1.88 -10.30 1.76
N ARG A 7 1.01 -11.06 2.44
CA ARG A 7 -0.17 -10.58 3.18
C ARG A 7 0.13 -9.33 4.03
N ASP A 8 1.38 -9.14 4.40
CA ASP A 8 1.88 -8.06 5.23
C ASP A 8 2.39 -6.80 4.50
N ARG A 9 2.36 -6.69 3.16
CA ARG A 9 2.91 -5.51 2.45
C ARG A 9 2.31 -4.20 2.99
N TRP A 10 0.99 -4.14 3.05
CA TRP A 10 0.28 -2.94 3.52
C TRP A 10 0.42 -2.73 5.02
N SER A 11 0.46 -3.82 5.79
CA SER A 11 0.72 -3.79 7.23
C SER A 11 2.09 -3.21 7.56
N ASN A 12 3.13 -3.61 6.81
CA ASN A 12 4.49 -3.12 6.99
C ASN A 12 4.63 -1.64 6.62
N ILE A 13 3.98 -1.21 5.53
CA ILE A 13 3.99 0.20 5.13
C ILE A 13 3.24 1.05 6.17
N ALA A 14 2.06 0.61 6.63
CA ALA A 14 1.28 1.26 7.67
C ALA A 14 2.09 1.45 8.96
N LYS A 15 2.82 0.41 9.41
CA LYS A 15 3.73 0.47 10.55
C LYS A 15 4.88 1.48 10.34
N ALA A 16 5.43 1.54 9.14
CA ALA A 16 6.55 2.41 8.82
C ALA A 16 6.16 3.89 8.72
N VAL A 17 5.01 4.20 8.11
CA VAL A 17 4.55 5.59 7.95
C VAL A 17 3.89 6.14 9.21
N GLY A 18 3.30 5.27 10.04
CA GLY A 18 2.53 5.66 11.22
C GLY A 18 1.23 6.40 10.88
N GLY A 19 0.23 6.31 11.75
CA GLY A 19 -1.00 7.08 11.62
C GLY A 19 -1.94 6.69 10.46
N LYS A 20 -1.70 5.54 9.80
CA LYS A 20 -2.58 4.97 8.77
C LYS A 20 -2.75 3.47 8.94
N THR A 21 -3.92 2.93 8.60
CA THR A 21 -4.17 1.48 8.54
C THR A 21 -3.68 0.87 7.22
N ALA A 22 -3.53 -0.45 7.17
CA ALA A 22 -3.14 -1.16 5.96
C ALA A 22 -4.13 -0.89 4.80
N GLU A 23 -5.43 -0.80 5.09
CA GLU A 23 -6.49 -0.53 4.12
C GLU A 23 -6.39 0.90 3.58
N GLU A 24 -6.06 1.88 4.42
CA GLU A 24 -5.84 3.26 3.98
C GLU A 24 -4.65 3.35 3.04
N VAL A 25 -3.53 2.71 3.39
CA VAL A 25 -2.35 2.67 2.54
C VAL A 25 -2.67 2.04 1.18
N LYS A 26 -3.42 0.94 1.16
CA LYS A 26 -3.84 0.27 -0.09
C LYS A 26 -4.69 1.21 -0.97
N ARG A 27 -5.71 1.86 -0.41
CA ARG A 27 -6.57 2.81 -1.17
C ARG A 27 -5.78 3.99 -1.73
N HIS A 28 -4.82 4.52 -0.97
CA HIS A 28 -3.95 5.59 -1.46
C HIS A 28 -3.05 5.12 -2.60
N TYR A 29 -2.53 3.89 -2.51
CA TYR A 29 -1.74 3.30 -3.57
C TYR A 29 -2.53 3.09 -4.86
N GLU A 30 -3.78 2.61 -4.78
CA GLU A 30 -4.65 2.44 -5.95
C GLU A 30 -4.88 3.77 -6.68
N LYS A 31 -5.12 4.87 -5.95
CA LYS A 31 -5.21 6.22 -6.53
C LYS A 31 -3.91 6.67 -7.20
N LEU A 32 -2.76 6.42 -6.57
CA LEU A 32 -1.46 6.73 -7.17
C LEU A 32 -1.21 5.94 -8.46
N LEU A 33 -1.71 4.70 -8.56
CA LEU A 33 -1.64 3.95 -9.81
C LEU A 33 -2.53 4.59 -10.88
N GLU A 34 -3.75 4.98 -10.54
CA GLU A 34 -4.62 5.71 -11.47
C GLU A 34 -3.93 6.98 -11.99
N ASP A 35 -3.29 7.77 -11.12
CA ASP A 35 -2.59 9.00 -11.51
C ASP A 35 -1.34 8.78 -12.40
N VAL A 36 -0.64 7.65 -12.22
CA VAL A 36 0.61 7.36 -12.95
C VAL A 36 0.36 6.66 -14.28
N PHE A 37 -0.72 5.90 -14.39
CA PHE A 37 -1.04 5.08 -15.57
C PHE A 37 -2.09 5.70 -16.50
N TYR A 38 -2.52 6.94 -16.26
CA TYR A 38 -3.41 7.73 -17.11
C TYR A 38 -2.69 8.98 -17.65
#